data_AF-A0A820IIP1-F1
#
_entry.id   AF-A0A820IIP1-F1
#
_cell.length_a   1.000
_cell.length_b   1.000
_cell.length_c   1.000
_cell.angle_alpha   90.00
_cell.angle_beta   90.00
_cell.angle_gamma   90.00
#
_symmetry.space_group_name_H-M   'P 1'
#
loop_
_entity.id
_entity.type
_entity.pdbx_description
1 polymer ?
#
loop_
_entity_poly.entity_id
_entity_poly.type
_entity_poly.pdbx_seq_one_letter_code
_entity_poly.pdbx_strand_id
1 'polypeptide(L)' 'VSEQQDNYAPPAYSIPVSTVCSQCNALRQDLSAKFCSTCGHSFNRY' A
#
# COMPACT_ATOMS: atom_id res chain seq x y z
N VAL A 1 2.76 21.91 -31.75
CA VAL A 1 2.73 20.44 -31.85
C VAL A 1 2.63 19.91 -30.42
N SER A 2 1.41 19.83 -29.89
CA SER A 2 0.54 18.64 -29.88
C SER A 2 1.02 17.60 -28.86
N GLU A 3 0.50 17.81 -27.64
CA GLU A 3 0.03 16.85 -26.64
C GLU A 3 0.39 15.37 -26.87
N GLN A 4 1.41 14.91 -26.16
CA GLN A 4 1.63 13.47 -25.96
C GLN A 4 0.95 13.09 -24.66
N GLN A 5 -0.29 12.66 -24.80
CA GLN A 5 -1.06 12.03 -23.74
C GLN A 5 -0.54 10.61 -23.57
N ASP A 6 0.51 10.48 -22.77
CA ASP A 6 1.03 9.18 -22.39
C ASP A 6 0.00 8.49 -21.49
N ASN A 7 -0.74 7.56 -22.10
CA ASN A 7 -1.56 6.57 -21.41
C ASN A 7 -0.63 5.54 -20.74
N TYR A 8 0.15 5.97 -19.76
CA TYR A 8 0.81 5.07 -18.81
C TYR A 8 -0.31 4.52 -17.93
N ALA A 9 -0.97 3.45 -18.39
CA ALA A 9 -1.46 2.47 -17.45
C ALA A 9 -0.24 2.10 -16.58
N PRO A 10 -0.22 2.41 -15.27
CA PRO A 10 0.89 1.99 -14.45
C PRO A 10 1.07 0.50 -14.68
N PRO A 11 2.31 -0.03 -14.82
CA PRO A 11 2.50 -1.48 -14.92
C PRO A 11 1.68 -2.07 -13.79
N ALA A 12 0.83 -3.07 -14.07
CA ALA A 12 -0.08 -3.65 -13.09
C ALA A 12 0.74 -4.11 -11.88
N TYR A 13 0.99 -3.17 -10.97
CA TYR A 13 1.78 -3.31 -9.78
C TYR A 13 0.75 -3.91 -8.88
N SER A 14 0.62 -5.24 -9.04
CA SER A 14 -0.28 -6.12 -8.33
C SER A 14 -0.50 -5.50 -6.98
N ILE A 15 -1.61 -4.75 -6.81
CA ILE A 15 -1.79 -3.90 -5.64
C ILE A 15 -1.71 -4.91 -4.52
N PRO A 16 -0.61 -4.94 -3.73
CA PRO A 16 -0.49 -5.96 -2.71
C PRO A 16 -1.66 -5.69 -1.81
N VAL A 17 -2.59 -6.64 -1.71
CA VAL A 17 -3.88 -6.50 -1.00
C VAL A 17 -3.62 -5.80 0.33
N SER A 18 -3.80 -4.49 0.33
CA SER A 18 -3.12 -3.63 1.30
C SER A 18 -3.90 -3.73 2.58
N THR A 19 -3.35 -4.44 3.56
CA THR A 19 -4.00 -4.56 4.87
C THR A 19 -4.01 -3.18 5.51
N VAL A 20 -5.19 -2.65 5.85
CA VAL A 20 -5.28 -1.36 6.52
C VAL A 20 -4.98 -1.55 8.01
N CYS A 21 -4.17 -0.66 8.60
CA CYS A 21 -3.95 -0.65 10.04
C CYS A 21 -5.22 -0.26 10.78
N SER A 22 -5.68 -1.09 11.73
CA SER A 22 -6.89 -0.81 12.50
C SER A 22 -6.75 0.32 13.52
N GLN A 23 -5.53 0.80 13.80
CA GLN A 23 -5.28 1.90 14.75
C GLN A 23 -5.23 3.27 14.08
N CYS A 24 -4.55 3.38 12.95
CA CYS A 24 -4.29 4.65 12.28
C CYS A 24 -4.79 4.70 10.83
N ASN A 25 -5.44 3.63 10.35
CA ASN A 25 -5.92 3.48 8.98
C ASN A 25 -4.84 3.61 7.91
N ALA A 26 -3.56 3.53 8.28
CA ALA A 26 -2.46 3.53 7.34
C ALA A 26 -2.47 2.24 6.49
N LEU A 27 -2.14 2.39 5.21
CA LEU A 27 -1.98 1.28 4.29
C LEU A 27 -0.71 0.51 4.62
N ARG A 28 -0.82 -0.79 4.87
CA ARG A 28 0.33 -1.68 4.98
C ARG A 28 0.87 -1.95 3.58
N GLN A 29 2.06 -1.43 3.31
CA GLN A 29 2.76 -1.62 2.03
C GLN A 29 3.33 -3.04 1.90
N ASP A 30 3.71 -3.67 3.03
CA ASP A 30 4.31 -4.99 3.08
C ASP A 30 3.44 -6.01 3.82
N LEU A 31 2.95 -7.03 3.11
CA LEU A 31 2.20 -8.15 3.68
C LEU A 31 3.00 -8.98 4.71
N SER A 32 4.32 -8.82 4.75
CA SER A 32 5.22 -9.43 5.73
C SER A 32 5.51 -8.52 6.94
N ALA A 33 5.12 -7.24 6.91
CA ALA A 33 5.42 -6.30 7.98
C ALA A 33 4.64 -6.64 9.26
N LYS A 34 5.31 -7.03 10.34
CA LYS A 34 4.64 -7.38 11.61
C LYS A 34 4.03 -6.16 12.31
N PHE A 35 4.49 -4.96 11.98
CA PHE A 35 4.11 -3.70 12.63
C PHE A 35 3.77 -2.63 11.59
N CYS A 36 2.90 -1.70 11.94
CA CYS A 36 2.56 -0.54 11.13
C CYS A 36 3.70 0.47 11.15
N SER A 37 4.22 0.82 9.98
CA SER A 37 5.31 1.79 9.83
C SER A 37 4.92 3.22 10.26
N THR A 38 3.61 3.50 10.35
CA THR A 38 3.10 4.83 10.71
C THR A 38 2.89 5.01 12.21
N CYS A 39 2.28 4.02 12.88
CA CYS A 39 1.91 4.13 14.30
C CYS A 39 2.60 3.09 15.21
N GLY A 40 3.37 2.15 14.65
CA GLY A 40 4.04 1.09 15.41
C GLY A 40 3.14 -0.05 15.86
N HIS A 41 1.83 -0.01 15.57
CA HIS A 41 0.90 -1.06 16.01
C HIS A 41 1.19 -2.41 15.34
N SER A 42 1.18 -3.50 16.10
CA SER A 42 1.39 -4.84 15.56
C SER A 42 0.17 -5.33 14.77
N PHE A 43 0.38 -5.77 13.53
CA PHE A 43 -0.66 -6.45 12.73
C PHE A 43 -0.89 -7.90 13.15
N ASN A 44 -0.05 -8.43 14.04
CA ASN A 44 -0.12 -9.80 14.52
C ASN A 44 -1.29 -9.97 15.50
N ARG A 45 -2.42 -10.52 15.02
CA ARG A 45 -3.45 -11.13 15.88
C ARG A 45 -3.18 -12.63 16.00
N TYR A 46 -2.32 -13.02 16.92
CA TYR A 46 -2.18 -14.41 17.38
C TYR A 46 -1.94 -14.40 18.88
#